data_AF-A0A3M7SA59-F1
#
_entry.id   AF-A0A3M7SA59-F1
#
_cell.length_a   1.000
_cell.length_b   1.000
_cell.length_c   1.000
_cell.angle_alpha   90.00
_cell.angle_beta   90.00
_cell.angle_gamma   90.00
#
_symmetry.space_group_name_H-M   'P 1'
#
loop_
_entity.id
_entity.type
_entity.pdbx_description
1 polymer ?
#
loop_
_entity_poly.entity_id
_entity_poly.type
_entity_poly.pdbx_seq_one_letter_code
_entity_poly.pdbx_strand_id
1 'polypeptide(L)'
;MVRQLFDILTKKKILDEVDKGLKNFIYNCNNTGVTVNSILLKEKAKELSEKSGQFEFKASNGYLHNFTHRSSFCFKNIHGESGSVNPDVLISWKVKLNELIEILLELPIAKSKN
;
A
#
# COMPACT_ATOMS: atom_id res chain seq x y z
N MET A 1 -31.52 -0.74 28.95
CA MET A 1 -30.20 -1.40 29.12
C MET A 1 -30.00 -2.59 28.17
N VAL A 2 -30.95 -3.55 28.06
CA VAL A 2 -30.80 -4.76 27.22
C VAL A 2 -30.77 -4.49 25.70
N ARG A 3 -31.59 -3.56 25.19
CA ARG A 3 -31.63 -3.18 23.76
C ARG A 3 -30.30 -2.59 23.25
N GLN A 4 -29.71 -1.67 24.03
CA GLN A 4 -28.42 -1.08 23.67
C GLN A 4 -27.31 -2.13 23.59
N LEU A 5 -27.29 -3.10 24.50
CA LEU A 5 -26.31 -4.19 24.47
C LEU A 5 -26.50 -5.07 23.23
N PHE A 6 -27.75 -5.38 22.86
CA PHE A 6 -28.07 -6.12 21.63
C PHE A 6 -27.62 -5.38 20.37
N ASP A 7 -27.85 -4.06 20.30
CA ASP A 7 -27.41 -3.22 19.18
C ASP A 7 -25.88 -3.14 19.06
N ILE A 8 -25.18 -3.12 20.21
CA ILE A 8 -23.71 -3.14 20.25
C ILE A 8 -23.18 -4.51 19.75
N LEU A 9 -23.76 -5.61 20.22
CA LEU A 9 -23.35 -6.96 19.85
C LEU A 9 -23.60 -7.26 18.37
N THR A 10 -24.73 -6.82 17.83
CA THR A 10 -25.05 -6.97 16.41
C THR A 10 -24.12 -6.13 15.53
N LYS A 11 -23.84 -4.87 15.89
CA LYS A 11 -22.85 -4.04 15.19
C LYS A 11 -21.45 -4.66 15.23
N LYS A 12 -21.03 -5.20 16.38
CA LYS A 12 -19.75 -5.87 16.53
C LYS A 12 -19.64 -7.11 15.63
N LYS A 13 -20.66 -7.97 15.62
CA LYS A 13 -20.70 -9.16 14.77
C LYS A 13 -20.56 -8.82 13.29
N ILE A 14 -21.26 -7.77 12.83
CA ILE A 14 -21.18 -7.36 11.43
C ILE A 14 -19.80 -6.79 11.09
N LEU A 15 -19.19 -6.03 12.00
CA LEU A 15 -17.82 -5.55 11.83
C LEU A 15 -16.82 -6.71 11.69
N ASP A 16 -16.98 -7.77 12.48
CA ASP A 16 -16.12 -8.95 12.41
C ASP A 16 -16.24 -9.68 11.06
N GLU A 17 -17.45 -9.75 10.47
CA GLU A 17 -17.66 -10.30 9.12
C GLU A 17 -16.98 -9.46 8.03
N VAL A 18 -17.08 -8.13 8.13
CA VAL A 18 -16.40 -7.21 7.21
C VAL A 18 -14.88 -7.35 7.32
N ASP A 19 -14.34 -7.34 8.54
CA ASP A 19 -12.91 -7.52 8.80
C ASP A 19 -12.40 -8.86 8.23
N LYS A 20 -13.17 -9.94 8.36
CA LYS A 20 -12.85 -11.27 7.82
C LYS A 20 -12.84 -11.26 6.28
N GLY A 21 -13.86 -10.68 5.66
CA GLY A 21 -13.92 -10.53 4.20
C GLY A 21 -12.76 -9.71 3.65
N LEU A 22 -12.40 -8.64 4.35
CA LEU A 22 -11.30 -7.76 3.95
C LEU A 22 -9.94 -8.45 4.05
N LYS A 23 -9.71 -9.27 5.09
CA LYS A 23 -8.51 -10.12 5.20
C LYS A 23 -8.37 -11.09 4.04
N ASN A 24 -9.46 -11.75 3.65
CA ASN A 24 -9.45 -12.70 2.52
C ASN A 24 -9.16 -11.99 1.19
N PHE A 25 -9.72 -10.81 0.98
CA PHE A 25 -9.43 -9.98 -0.19
C PHE A 25 -7.94 -9.61 -0.28
N ILE A 26 -7.36 -9.14 0.83
CA ILE A 26 -5.93 -8.81 0.91
C ILE A 26 -5.06 -10.04 0.64
N TYR A 27 -5.40 -11.17 1.24
CA TYR A 27 -4.69 -12.43 1.03
C TYR A 27 -4.68 -12.82 -0.46
N ASN A 28 -5.82 -12.71 -1.13
CA ASN A 28 -5.92 -12.97 -2.57
C ASN A 28 -5.07 -12.01 -3.40
N CYS A 29 -5.10 -10.70 -3.09
CA CYS A 29 -4.27 -9.71 -3.79
C CYS A 29 -2.76 -9.97 -3.61
N ASN A 30 -2.33 -10.34 -2.41
CA ASN A 30 -0.93 -10.68 -2.16
C ASN A 30 -0.50 -11.91 -2.97
N ASN A 31 -1.36 -12.92 -3.07
CA ASN A 31 -1.08 -14.13 -3.85
C ASN A 31 -1.01 -13.86 -5.36
N THR A 32 -1.72 -12.85 -5.86
CA THR A 32 -1.66 -12.45 -7.27
C THR A 32 -0.58 -11.39 -7.56
N GLY A 33 0.16 -10.95 -6.54
CA GLY A 33 1.16 -9.88 -6.67
C GLY A 33 0.55 -8.48 -6.86
N VAL A 34 -0.75 -8.33 -6.64
CA VAL A 34 -1.44 -7.04 -6.77
C VAL A 34 -1.26 -6.23 -5.50
N THR A 35 -0.77 -5.00 -5.67
CA THR A 35 -0.64 -4.05 -4.57
C THR A 35 -2.00 -3.46 -4.22
N VAL A 36 -2.36 -3.47 -2.95
CA VAL A 36 -3.62 -2.92 -2.47
C VAL A 36 -3.40 -1.56 -1.82
N ASN A 37 -3.98 -0.51 -2.39
CA ASN A 37 -3.95 0.83 -1.81
C ASN A 37 -5.03 1.01 -0.73
N SER A 38 -4.90 2.05 0.09
CA SER A 38 -5.83 2.33 1.18
C SER A 38 -7.23 2.76 0.71
N ILE A 39 -7.35 3.35 -0.48
CA ILE A 39 -8.63 3.78 -1.08
C ILE A 39 -9.46 2.55 -1.47
N LEU A 40 -8.84 1.60 -2.17
CA LEU A 40 -9.43 0.35 -2.62
C LEU A 40 -9.91 -0.49 -1.43
N LEU A 41 -9.17 -0.51 -0.31
CA LEU A 41 -9.62 -1.20 0.89
C LEU A 41 -10.84 -0.54 1.53
N LYS A 42 -10.96 0.78 1.47
CA LYS A 42 -12.15 1.46 1.99
C LYS A 42 -13.36 1.16 1.12
N GLU A 43 -13.21 1.19 -0.20
CA GLU A 43 -14.26 0.81 -1.14
C GLU A 43 -14.67 -0.64 -0.92
N LYS A 44 -13.71 -1.56 -0.78
CA LYS A 44 -14.00 -2.97 -0.54
C LYS A 44 -14.66 -3.20 0.83
N ALA A 45 -14.22 -2.50 1.87
CA ALA A 45 -14.86 -2.57 3.18
C ALA A 45 -16.31 -2.08 3.13
N LYS A 46 -16.59 -1.02 2.35
CA LYS A 46 -17.94 -0.51 2.16
C LYS A 46 -18.82 -1.49 1.38
N GLU A 47 -18.31 -2.09 0.32
CA GLU A 47 -19.03 -3.14 -0.43
C GLU A 47 -19.37 -4.35 0.48
N LEU A 48 -18.41 -4.77 1.32
CA LEU A 48 -18.61 -5.88 2.26
C LEU A 48 -19.61 -5.53 3.37
N SER A 49 -19.62 -4.29 3.86
CA SER A 49 -20.57 -3.85 4.88
C SER A 49 -21.98 -3.76 4.33
N GLU A 50 -22.15 -3.25 3.11
CA GLU A 50 -23.44 -3.19 2.42
C GLU A 50 -24.01 -4.61 2.23
N LYS A 51 -23.19 -5.57 1.79
CA LYS A 51 -23.59 -6.99 1.69
C LYS A 51 -23.97 -7.62 3.03
N SER A 52 -23.41 -7.11 4.13
CA SER A 52 -23.69 -7.57 5.49
C SER A 52 -24.86 -6.81 6.14
N GLY A 53 -25.55 -5.93 5.40
CA GLY A 53 -26.72 -5.18 5.86
C GLY A 53 -26.39 -3.89 6.63
N GLN A 54 -25.14 -3.41 6.59
CA GLN A 54 -24.71 -2.14 7.20
C GLN A 54 -24.41 -1.09 6.13
N PHE A 55 -25.46 -0.36 5.75
CA PHE A 55 -25.37 0.73 4.76
C PHE A 55 -24.78 2.02 5.34
N GLU A 56 -24.89 2.22 6.67
CA GLU A 56 -24.31 3.38 7.36
C GLU A 56 -22.83 3.21 7.72
N PHE A 57 -22.23 2.09 7.35
CA PHE A 57 -20.83 1.81 7.65
C PHE A 57 -19.92 2.82 6.94
N LYS A 58 -19.17 3.58 7.74
CA LYS A 58 -18.14 4.50 7.24
C LYS A 58 -16.80 3.81 7.31
N ALA A 59 -16.25 3.47 6.15
CA ALA A 59 -14.85 3.05 5.97
C ALA A 59 -13.88 4.23 6.19
N SER A 60 -13.94 4.82 7.38
CA SER A 60 -13.18 6.00 7.78
C SER A 60 -11.69 5.67 7.92
N ASN A 61 -10.86 6.71 7.96
CA ASN A 61 -9.44 6.57 8.28
C ASN A 61 -9.22 5.88 9.63
N GLY A 62 -10.03 6.21 10.64
CA GLY A 62 -9.96 5.59 11.97
C GLY A 62 -10.33 4.11 11.95
N TYR A 63 -11.36 3.72 11.19
CA TYR A 63 -11.67 2.31 10.97
C TYR A 63 -10.49 1.58 10.35
N LEU A 64 -9.92 2.12 9.26
CA LEU A 64 -8.82 1.46 8.55
C LEU A 64 -7.57 1.34 9.43
N HIS A 65 -7.23 2.37 10.20
CA HIS A 65 -6.14 2.34 11.18
C HIS A 65 -6.35 1.23 12.22
N ASN A 66 -7.55 1.16 12.79
CA ASN A 66 -7.87 0.12 13.76
C ASN A 66 -7.87 -1.29 13.13
N PHE A 67 -8.38 -1.44 11.90
CA PHE A 67 -8.33 -2.69 11.15
C PHE A 67 -6.88 -3.16 10.94
N THR A 68 -5.98 -2.27 10.52
CA THR A 68 -4.57 -2.60 10.33
C THR A 68 -3.90 -2.99 11.64
N HIS A 69 -4.20 -2.28 12.72
CA HIS A 69 -3.64 -2.56 14.03
C HIS A 69 -4.12 -3.91 14.59
N ARG A 70 -5.40 -4.24 14.41
CA ARG A 70 -5.99 -5.54 14.82
C ARG A 70 -5.52 -6.71 13.97
N SER A 71 -5.26 -6.48 12.69
CA SER A 71 -4.96 -7.53 11.72
C SER A 71 -3.45 -7.75 11.51
N SER A 72 -2.60 -6.98 12.21
CA SER A 72 -1.14 -6.94 12.01
C SER A 72 -0.74 -6.72 10.54
N PHE A 73 -1.63 -6.11 9.76
CA PHE A 73 -1.39 -5.85 8.35
C PHE A 73 -0.74 -4.47 8.23
N CYS A 74 0.54 -4.46 7.89
CA CYS A 74 1.22 -3.22 7.52
C CYS A 74 0.96 -2.94 6.05
N PHE A 75 0.41 -1.76 5.76
CA PHE A 75 0.56 -1.17 4.44
C PHE A 75 2.06 -1.02 4.17
N LYS A 76 2.60 -1.88 3.31
CA LYS A 76 3.92 -1.62 2.74
C LYS A 76 3.72 -0.43 1.80
N ASN A 77 4.35 0.70 2.09
CA ASN A 77 4.56 1.71 1.06
C ASN A 77 5.43 1.06 0.00
N ILE A 78 4.80 0.55 -1.05
CA ILE A 78 5.49 -0.02 -2.18
C ILE A 78 6.02 1.17 -2.97
N HIS A 79 7.27 1.55 -2.68
CA HIS A 79 8.07 2.44 -3.51
C HIS A 79 8.40 1.64 -4.79
N GLY A 80 7.43 1.59 -5.70
CA GLY A 80 7.27 0.58 -6.75
C GLY A 80 8.20 0.71 -7.96
N GLU A 81 9.23 1.55 -7.91
CA GLU A 81 10.11 1.71 -9.07
C GLU A 81 11.35 0.82 -8.98
N SER A 82 11.86 0.57 -7.77
CA SER A 82 13.13 -0.15 -7.59
C SER A 82 13.10 -1.61 -8.06
N GLY A 83 11.95 -2.28 -7.97
CA GLY A 83 11.78 -3.67 -8.40
C GLY A 83 11.45 -3.85 -9.89
N SER A 84 11.05 -2.79 -10.58
CA SER A 84 10.68 -2.83 -12.01
C SER A 84 11.80 -2.38 -12.94
N VAL A 85 12.91 -1.89 -12.40
CA VAL A 85 14.08 -1.50 -13.20
C VAL A 85 14.74 -2.76 -13.75
N ASN A 86 14.80 -2.85 -15.08
CA ASN A 86 15.58 -3.88 -15.74
C ASN A 86 17.07 -3.73 -15.34
N PRO A 87 17.71 -4.78 -14.79
CA PRO A 87 19.12 -4.73 -14.39
C PRO A 87 20.05 -4.34 -15.54
N ASP A 88 19.73 -4.70 -16.79
CA ASP A 88 20.51 -4.34 -17.98
C ASP A 88 20.47 -2.83 -18.24
N VAL A 89 19.29 -2.23 -18.05
CA VAL A 89 19.13 -0.76 -18.13
C VAL A 89 19.98 -0.12 -17.02
N LEU A 90 19.90 -0.58 -15.79
CA LEU A 90 20.72 -0.04 -14.69
C LEU A 90 22.24 -0.14 -14.98
N ILE A 91 22.69 -1.27 -15.54
CA ILE A 91 24.10 -1.46 -15.91
C ILE A 91 24.50 -0.50 -17.02
N SER A 92 23.69 -0.34 -18.08
CA SER A 92 23.99 0.61 -19.16
C SER A 92 24.13 2.05 -18.66
N TRP A 93 23.30 2.47 -17.70
CA TRP A 93 23.38 3.79 -17.10
C TRP A 93 24.65 3.95 -16.27
N LYS A 94 25.07 2.93 -15.53
CA LYS A 94 26.34 2.94 -14.78
C LYS A 94 27.55 3.06 -15.71
N VAL A 95 27.56 2.31 -16.81
CA VAL A 95 28.64 2.38 -17.80
C VAL A 95 28.71 3.78 -18.40
N LYS A 96 27.59 4.33 -18.87
CA LYS A 96 27.53 5.67 -19.45
C LYS A 96 27.94 6.76 -18.46
N LEU A 97 27.61 6.60 -17.18
CA LEU A 97 28.03 7.52 -16.13
C LEU A 97 29.55 7.49 -15.93
N ASN A 98 30.16 6.30 -15.91
CA ASN A 98 31.61 6.16 -15.78
C ASN A 98 32.33 6.76 -17.00
N GLU A 99 31.84 6.52 -18.22
CA GLU A 99 32.39 7.12 -19.44
C GLU A 99 32.34 8.66 -19.37
N LEU A 100 31.23 9.24 -18.91
CA LEU A 100 31.12 10.69 -18.73
C LEU A 100 32.06 11.24 -17.66
N ILE A 101 32.26 10.51 -16.57
CA ILE A 101 33.19 10.89 -15.50
C ILE A 101 34.63 10.85 -16.02
N GLU A 102 35.02 9.80 -16.74
CA GLU A 102 36.35 9.70 -17.36
C GLU A 102 36.59 10.85 -18.34
N ILE A 103 35.63 11.14 -19.21
CA ILE A 103 35.70 12.28 -20.12
C ILE A 103 35.88 13.59 -19.35
N LEU A 104 35.10 13.82 -18.30
CA LEU A 104 35.19 15.04 -17.48
C LEU A 104 36.49 15.15 -16.68
N LEU A 105 37.11 14.02 -16.31
CA LEU A 105 38.40 13.97 -15.60
C LEU A 105 39.59 14.12 -16.55
N GLU A 106 39.48 13.69 -17.80
CA GLU A 106 40.48 13.90 -18.85
C GLU A 106 40.43 15.30 -19.48
N LEU A 107 39.34 16.05 -19.26
CA LEU A 107 39.34 17.46 -19.60
C LEU A 107 40.42 18.17 -18.75
N PRO A 108 41.43 18.81 -19.37
CA PRO A 108 42.34 19.63 -18.61
C PRO A 108 41.48 20.72 -17.98
N ILE A 109 41.36 20.70 -16.65
CA ILE A 109 40.87 21.84 -15.88
C ILE A 109 41.71 22.99 -16.39
N ALA A 110 41.12 23.84 -17.22
CA ALA A 110 41.80 24.96 -17.84
C ALA A 110 42.40 25.70 -16.65
N LYS A 111 43.73 25.60 -16.51
CA LYS A 111 44.47 26.31 -15.49
C LYS A 111 44.08 27.75 -15.68
N SER A 112 43.23 28.24 -14.77
CA SER A 112 42.89 29.64 -14.64
C SER A 112 44.23 30.33 -14.49
N LYS A 113 44.68 30.98 -15.57
CA LYS A 113 45.86 31.82 -15.57
C LYS A 113 45.49 33.02 -14.71
N ASN A 114 46.30 33.23 -13.67
CA ASN A 114 46.47 34.51 -12.98
C ASN A 114 46.55 35.68 -13.97
#